data_AF-A0A972BGR7-F1
#
_entry.id   AF-A0A972BGR7-F1
#
_cell.length_a   1.000
_cell.length_b   1.000
_cell.length_c   1.000
_cell.angle_alpha   90.00
_cell.angle_beta   90.00
_cell.angle_gamma   90.00
#
_symmetry.space_group_name_H-M   'P 1'
#
loop_
_entity.id
_entity.type
_entity.pdbx_description
1 polymer ?
#
loop_
_entity_poly.entity_id
_entity_poly.type
_entity_poly.pdbx_seq_one_letter_code
_entity_poly.pdbx_strand_id
1 'polypeptide(L)' 'MEVKQEAPAAKGPGALVLGIETSCDETAAAVVRDGKEILSNVISSQVDLHRIYG' A
#
# COMPACT_ATOMS: atom_id res chain seq x y z
N MET A 1 -6.16 12.81 39.11
CA MET A 1 -5.62 13.47 37.92
C MET A 1 -5.78 12.51 36.76
N GLU A 2 -6.84 12.67 35.98
CA GLU A 2 -7.05 11.84 34.78
C GLU A 2 -6.18 12.42 33.67
N VAL A 3 -5.16 11.66 33.26
CA VAL A 3 -4.34 12.00 32.10
C VAL A 3 -5.18 11.71 30.86
N LYS A 4 -5.80 12.75 30.30
CA LYS A 4 -6.43 12.67 28.98
C LYS A 4 -5.30 12.57 27.95
N GLN A 5 -5.06 11.37 27.42
CA GLN A 5 -4.21 11.20 26.24
C GLN A 5 -4.89 11.91 25.07
N GLU A 6 -4.32 13.04 24.65
CA GLU A 6 -4.72 13.71 23.42
C GLU A 6 -4.37 12.81 22.24
N ALA A 7 -5.38 12.42 21.46
CA ALA A 7 -5.18 11.69 20.22
C ALA A 7 -4.23 12.49 19.31
N PRO A 8 -3.24 11.85 18.66
CA PRO A 8 -2.27 12.57 17.85
C PRO A 8 -3.00 13.38 16.78
N ALA A 9 -2.70 14.69 16.73
CA ALA A 9 -3.25 15.60 15.75
C ALA A 9 -3.11 14.98 14.36
N ALA A 10 -4.23 14.82 13.65
CA ALA A 10 -4.24 14.30 12.29
C ALA A 10 -3.29 15.16 11.44
N LYS A 11 -2.12 14.61 11.13
CA LYS A 11 -1.15 15.24 10.24
C LYS A 11 -1.90 15.61 8.96
N GLY A 12 -1.75 16.85 8.50
CA GLY A 12 -2.34 17.31 7.23
C GLY A 12 -2.03 16.34 6.09
N PRO A 13 -2.75 16.38 4.96
CA PRO A 13 -2.67 15.33 3.94
C PRO A 13 -1.22 15.19 3.46
N GLY A 14 -0.55 14.15 3.97
CA GLY A 14 0.82 13.83 3.59
C GLY A 14 0.90 13.55 2.10
N ALA A 15 2.08 13.69 1.51
CA ALA A 15 2.28 13.48 0.08
C ALA A 15 1.84 12.05 -0.27
N LEU A 16 0.92 11.94 -1.23
CA LEU A 16 0.46 10.65 -1.74
C LEU A 16 1.26 10.26 -2.97
N VAL A 17 1.78 9.04 -2.95
CA VAL A 17 2.53 8.44 -4.05
C VAL A 17 1.76 7.22 -4.55
N LEU A 18 1.48 7.18 -5.85
CA LEU A 18 0.96 5.99 -6.53
C LEU A 18 2.14 5.19 -7.08
N GLY A 19 2.34 3.99 -6.54
CA GLY A 19 3.27 3.00 -7.09
C GLY A 19 2.54 2.06 -8.05
N ILE A 20 3.14 1.81 -9.20
CA ILE A 20 2.70 0.78 -10.17
C ILE A 20 3.89 -0.14 -10.40
N GLU A 21 3.69 -1.43 -10.21
CA GLU A 21 4.66 -2.47 -10.46
C GLU A 21 4.11 -3.44 -11.51
N THR A 22 4.93 -3.78 -12.49
CA THR A 22 4.55 -4.68 -13.60
C THR A 22 5.73 -5.61 -13.91
N SER A 23 5.78 -6.73 -13.21
CA SER A 23 6.68 -7.84 -13.53
C SER A 23 5.97 -8.83 -14.48
N CYS A 24 6.70 -9.82 -15.01
CA CYS A 24 6.10 -10.83 -15.90
C CYS A 24 5.03 -11.67 -15.19
N ASP A 25 5.20 -11.93 -13.89
CA ASP A 25 4.35 -12.86 -13.13
C ASP A 25 3.38 -12.14 -12.18
N GLU A 26 3.62 -10.87 -11.86
CA GLU A 26 2.78 -10.07 -10.98
C GLU A 26 2.57 -8.65 -11.50
N THR A 27 1.36 -8.14 -11.30
CA THR A 27 1.01 -6.73 -11.51
C THR A 27 0.46 -6.16 -10.21
N ALA A 28 0.96 -5.02 -9.75
CA ALA A 28 0.53 -4.43 -8.48
C ALA A 28 0.35 -2.91 -8.55
N ALA A 29 -0.52 -2.39 -7.69
CA ALA A 29 -0.75 -0.96 -7.50
C ALA A 29 -0.91 -0.64 -6.00
N ALA A 30 -0.24 0.41 -5.54
CA ALA A 30 -0.28 0.84 -4.14
C ALA A 30 -0.31 2.36 -3.99
N VAL A 31 -1.00 2.85 -2.96
CA VAL A 31 -0.95 4.26 -2.55
C VAL A 31 -0.21 4.36 -1.22
N VAL A 32 0.84 5.17 -1.18
CA VAL A 32 1.69 5.37 0.00
C VAL A 32 1.66 6.84 0.41
N ARG A 33 1.51 7.10 1.71
CA ARG A 33 1.64 8.43 2.31
C ARG A 33 3.04 8.62 2.86
N ASP A 34 3.68 9.74 2.48
CA ASP A 34 5.00 10.17 2.94
C ASP A 34 6.10 9.09 2.83
N GLY A 35 5.93 8.12 1.92
CA GLY A 35 6.82 6.96 1.77
C GLY A 35 6.87 6.01 2.98
N LYS A 36 5.95 6.13 3.95
CA LYS A 36 6.01 5.39 5.23
C LYS A 36 4.75 4.59 5.55
N GLU A 37 3.60 5.06 5.11
CA GLU A 37 2.30 4.45 5.41
C GLU A 37 1.65 3.97 4.12
N ILE A 38 1.36 2.67 4.03
CA ILE A 38 0.62 2.10 2.90
C ILE A 38 -0.87 2.26 3.18
N LEU A 39 -1.58 2.98 2.30
CA LEU A 39 -3.02 3.21 2.41
C LEU A 39 -3.83 2.19 1.62
N SER A 40 -3.30 1.74 0.48
CA SER A 40 -3.88 0.67 -0.32
C SER A 40 -2.77 -0.12 -1.00
N ASN A 41 -3.01 -1.40 -1.22
CA ASN A 41 -2.13 -2.28 -1.97
C ASN A 41 -2.97 -3.40 -2.60
N VAL A 42 -2.92 -3.51 -3.92
CA VAL A 42 -3.59 -4.57 -4.69
C VAL A 42 -2.54 -5.26 -5.55
N ILE A 43 -2.51 -6.58 -5.46
CA ILE A 43 -1.59 -7.44 -6.22
C ILE A 43 -2.45 -8.40 -7.04
N SER A 44 -2.24 -8.40 -8.35
CA SER A 44 -2.77 -9.36 -9.30
C SER A 44 -1.64 -10.30 -9.70
N SER A 45 -1.64 -11.50 -9.13
CA SER A 45 -0.66 -12.52 -9.45
C SER A 45 -1.15 -13.40 -10.61
N GLN A 46 -0.28 -13.70 -11.56
CA GLN A 46 -0.51 -14.71 -12.60
C GLN A 46 -0.03 -16.11 -12.18
N VAL A 47 0.42 -16.29 -10.92
CA VAL A 47 0.95 -17.57 -10.43
C VAL A 47 -0.04 -18.72 -10.64
N ASP A 48 -1.35 -18.50 -10.46
CA ASP A 48 -2.37 -19.53 -10.70
C ASP A 48 -2.53 -19.88 -12.20
N LEU A 49 -2.29 -18.93 -13.11
CA LEU A 49 -2.30 -19.17 -14.56
C LEU A 49 -1.02 -19.85 -15.05
N HIS A 50 0.13 -19.50 -14.47
CA HIS A 50 1.43 -20.11 -14.80
C HIS A 50 1.59 -21.51 -14.19
N ARG A 51 0.88 -21.83 -13.10
CA ARG A 51 0.84 -23.19 -12.50
C ARG A 51 0.50 -24.30 -13.49
N ILE A 52 -0.22 -23.98 -14.56
CA ILE A 52 -0.67 -24.92 -15.58
C ILE A 52 0.45 -25.25 -16.58
N TYR A 53 1.43 -24.35 -16.74
CA TYR A 53 2.44 -24.43 -17.80
C TYR A 53 3.90 -24.49 -17.29
N GLY A 54 4.15 -24.21 -16.00
CA GLY A 54 5.47 -24.26 -15.37
C GLY A 54 6.16 -22.91 -15.33
#